data_AF-A0A8J2VF06-F1
#
_entry.id   AF-A0A8J2VF06-F1
#
_cell.length_a   1.000
_cell.length_b   1.000
_cell.length_c   1.000
_cell.angle_alpha   90.00
_cell.angle_beta   90.00
_cell.angle_gamma   90.00
#
_symmetry.space_group_name_H-M   'P 1'
#
loop_
_entity.id
_entity.type
_entity.pdbx_description
1 polymer ?
#
loop_
_entity_poly.entity_id
_entity_poly.type
_entity_poly.pdbx_seq_one_letter_code
_entity_poly.pdbx_strand_id
1 'polypeptide(L)' 'MNWAKVLVVTVVSVLIVLFEWPQINRGRKKEKAALLVFTALGWGLWLLLILFPDLPGPTHFVQNLLRPLGRMLGE' A
#
# COMPACT_ATOMS: atom_id res chain seq x y z
N MET A 1 -13.15 13.53 9.88
CA MET A 1 -13.16 12.06 9.93
C MET A 1 -13.05 11.54 8.50
N ASN A 2 -11.93 10.92 8.12
CA ASN A 2 -11.52 10.67 6.72
C ASN A 2 -12.34 9.60 5.96
N TRP A 3 -13.63 9.43 6.26
CA TRP A 3 -14.51 8.42 5.63
C TRP A 3 -14.57 8.54 4.11
N ALA A 4 -14.51 9.76 3.58
CA ALA A 4 -14.45 10.00 2.13
C ALA A 4 -13.23 9.36 1.47
N LYS A 5 -12.06 9.44 2.12
CA LYS A 5 -10.86 8.76 1.63
C LYS A 5 -11.08 7.26 1.62
N VAL A 6 -11.65 6.70 2.70
CA VAL A 6 -11.85 5.25 2.86
C VAL A 6 -12.74 4.69 1.76
N LEU A 7 -13.79 5.43 1.43
CA LEU A 7 -14.69 5.12 0.34
C LEU A 7 -13.96 5.10 -1.01
N VAL A 8 -13.15 6.12 -1.30
CA VAL A 8 -12.40 6.22 -2.56
C VAL A 8 -11.44 5.04 -2.73
N VAL A 9 -10.65 4.69 -1.73
CA VAL A 9 -9.73 3.55 -1.88
C VAL A 9 -10.45 2.22 -1.96
N THR A 10 -11.52 2.03 -1.20
CA THR A 10 -12.32 0.80 -1.31
C THR A 10 -12.89 0.65 -2.73
N VAL A 11 -13.42 1.72 -3.32
CA VAL A 11 -13.94 1.72 -4.69
C VAL A 11 -12.83 1.43 -5.71
N VAL A 12 -11.67 2.07 -5.58
CA VAL A 12 -10.52 1.84 -6.48
C VAL A 12 -9.99 0.41 -6.37
N SER A 13 -9.83 -0.14 -5.16
CA SER A 13 -9.42 -1.52 -4.96
C SER A 13 -10.40 -2.51 -5.57
N VAL A 14 -11.72 -2.28 -5.41
CA VAL A 14 -12.74 -3.11 -6.04
C VAL A 14 -12.69 -3.02 -7.56
N LEU A 15 -12.48 -1.82 -8.12
CA LEU A 15 -12.34 -1.63 -9.57
C LEU A 15 -11.11 -2.36 -10.13
N ILE A 16 -9.96 -2.29 -9.46
CA ILE A 16 -8.74 -3.01 -9.85
C ILE A 16 -9.01 -4.52 -9.92
N VAL A 17 -9.60 -5.07 -8.85
CA VAL A 17 -9.97 -6.50 -8.78
C VAL A 17 -10.95 -6.85 -9.88
N LEU A 18 -11.99 -6.03 -10.10
CA LEU A 18 -13.03 -6.29 -11.09
C LEU A 18 -12.50 -6.19 -12.54
N PHE A 19 -11.50 -5.36 -12.81
CA PHE A 19 -10.89 -5.20 -14.12
C PHE A 19 -9.89 -6.32 -14.44
N GLU A 20 -9.09 -6.73 -13.46
CA GLU A 20 -8.09 -7.79 -13.66
C GLU A 20 -8.70 -9.21 -13.55
N TRP A 21 -9.82 -9.41 -12.86
CA TRP A 21 -10.51 -10.72 -12.79
C TRP A 21 -10.96 -11.31 -14.15
N PRO A 22 -11.55 -10.52 -15.08
CA PRO A 22 -11.88 -10.96 -16.43
C PRO A 22 -10.65 -10.99 -17.34
N GLN A 23 -9.65 -10.15 -17.08
CA GLN A 23 -8.42 -10.09 -17.89
C GLN A 23 -7.49 -11.29 -17.61
N ILE A 24 -7.49 -11.82 -16.37
CA ILE A 24 -6.84 -13.09 -16.05
C ILE A 24 -7.68 -14.23 -16.63
N ASN A 25 -7.18 -14.74 -17.75
CA ASN A 25 -7.72 -15.88 -18.47
C ASN A 25 -8.07 -17.03 -17.50
N ARG A 26 -9.28 -17.59 -17.63
CA ARG A 26 -9.96 -18.50 -16.66
C ARG A 26 -9.12 -19.68 -16.13
N GLY A 27 -7.98 -20.02 -16.73
CA GLY A 27 -7.09 -21.10 -16.31
C GLY A 27 -5.96 -20.75 -15.33
N ARG A 28 -5.59 -19.47 -15.14
CA ARG A 28 -4.41 -19.10 -14.31
C ARG A 28 -4.78 -18.73 -12.88
N LYS A 29 -5.10 -19.74 -12.06
CA LYS A 29 -5.44 -19.57 -10.62
C LYS A 29 -4.33 -18.88 -9.81
N LYS A 30 -3.05 -19.05 -10.19
CA LYS A 30 -1.90 -18.45 -9.51
C LYS A 30 -1.83 -16.92 -9.68
N GLU A 31 -2.17 -16.41 -10.86
CA GLU A 31 -2.19 -14.96 -11.11
C GLU A 31 -3.33 -14.29 -10.33
N LYS A 32 -4.50 -14.94 -10.23
CA LYS A 32 -5.61 -14.42 -9.41
C LYS A 32 -5.24 -14.32 -7.94
N ALA A 33 -4.50 -15.30 -7.42
CA ALA A 33 -4.00 -15.28 -6.05
C ALA A 33 -3.00 -14.14 -5.83
N ALA A 34 -2.05 -13.95 -6.75
CA ALA A 34 -1.10 -12.83 -6.67
C ALA A 34 -1.84 -11.48 -6.65
N LEU A 35 -2.86 -11.33 -7.49
CA LEU A 35 -3.65 -10.11 -7.57
C LEU A 35 -4.42 -9.79 -6.29
N LEU A 36 -5.09 -10.81 -5.74
CA LEU A 36 -5.77 -10.70 -4.45
C LEU A 36 -4.78 -10.35 -3.34
N VAL A 37 -3.60 -10.98 -3.31
CA VAL A 37 -2.57 -10.71 -2.31
C VAL A 37 -2.03 -9.28 -2.44
N PHE A 38 -1.65 -8.84 -3.64
CA PHE A 38 -1.16 -7.48 -3.85
C PHE A 38 -2.22 -6.42 -3.56
N THR A 39 -3.47 -6.67 -3.95
CA THR A 39 -4.59 -5.77 -3.63
C THR A 39 -4.85 -5.73 -2.13
N ALA A 40 -4.87 -6.88 -1.45
CA ALA A 40 -5.07 -6.95 0.00
C ALA A 40 -3.92 -6.28 0.77
N LEU A 41 -2.68 -6.46 0.32
CA LEU A 41 -1.50 -5.79 0.88
C LEU A 41 -1.61 -4.28 0.70
N GLY A 42 -1.93 -3.80 -0.51
CA GLY A 42 -2.10 -2.37 -0.78
C GLY A 42 -3.25 -1.76 0.02
N TRP A 43 -4.38 -2.47 0.11
CA TRP A 43 -5.56 -2.02 0.87
C TRP A 43 -5.27 -1.99 2.37
N GLY A 44 -4.60 -3.01 2.90
CA GLY A 44 -4.19 -3.07 4.31
C GLY A 44 -3.19 -1.97 4.65
N LEU A 45 -2.20 -1.72 3.78
CA LEU A 45 -1.23 -0.64 3.96
C LEU A 45 -1.92 0.73 4.01
N TRP A 46 -2.92 0.91 3.15
CA TRP A 46 -3.66 2.16 3.06
C TRP A 46 -4.61 2.36 4.26
N LEU A 47 -5.28 1.30 4.73
CA LEU A 47 -6.03 1.31 5.99
C LEU A 47 -5.15 1.69 7.18
N LEU A 48 -3.93 1.13 7.22
CA LEU A 48 -2.95 1.41 8.27
C LEU A 48 -2.56 2.90 8.29
N LEU A 49 -2.35 3.51 7.11
CA LEU A 49 -2.07 4.95 6.98
C LEU A 49 -3.25 5.85 7.39
N ILE A 50 -4.50 5.39 7.20
CA ILE A 50 -5.67 6.16 7.66
C ILE A 50 -5.87 6.07 9.16
N LEU A 51 -5.69 4.89 9.74
CA LEU A 51 -5.85 4.68 11.18
C LEU A 51 -4.71 5.30 11.98
N PHE A 52 -3.50 5.30 11.41
CA PHE A 52 -2.32 5.90 12.01
C PHE A 52 -1.71 6.94 11.03
N PRO A 53 -2.30 8.14 10.94
CA PRO A 53 -1.81 9.20 10.06
C PRO A 53 -0.41 9.72 10.44
N ASP A 54 0.01 9.50 11.69
CA ASP A 54 1.34 9.86 12.22
C ASP A 54 2.35 8.70 12.14
N LEU A 55 2.05 7.62 11.39
CA LEU A 55 3.07 6.62 11.09
C LEU A 55 4.26 7.32 10.44
N PRO A 56 5.47 7.26 11.03
CA PRO A 56 6.65 7.83 10.42
C PRO A 56 6.80 7.18 9.05
N GLY A 57 6.59 7.97 8.00
CA GLY A 57 6.63 7.46 6.63
C GLY A 57 7.96 6.75 6.35
N PRO A 58 8.05 5.94 5.29
CA PRO A 58 9.30 5.27 4.91
C PRO A 58 10.47 6.26 4.81
N THR A 59 10.19 7.51 4.44
CA THR A 59 11.14 8.63 4.45
C THR A 59 11.70 8.95 5.85
N HIS A 60 10.88 8.92 6.89
CA HIS A 60 11.32 9.10 8.27
C HIS A 60 12.15 7.90 8.77
N PHE A 61 11.80 6.69 8.35
CA PHE A 61 12.60 5.50 8.63
C PHE A 61 13.99 5.60 7.99
N VAL A 62 14.03 5.97 6.71
CA VAL A 62 15.26 6.20 5.95
C VAL A 62 16.08 7.33 6.59
N GLN A 63 15.45 8.43 7.00
CA GLN A 63 16.14 9.52 7.72
C GLN A 63 16.69 9.08 9.08
N ASN A 64 15.98 8.26 9.86
CA ASN A 64 16.49 7.74 11.12
C ASN A 64 17.67 6.78 10.92
N LEU A 65 17.66 6.00 9.85
CA LEU A 65 18.74 5.08 9.49
C LEU A 65 19.98 5.82 8.94
N LEU A 66 19.77 6.89 8.16
CA LEU A 66 20.83 7.70 7.56
C LEU A 66 21.36 8.79 8.50
N ARG A 67 20.59 9.23 9.50
CA ARG A 67 21.02 10.20 10.54
C ARG A 67 22.40 9.90 11.15
N PRO A 68 22.71 8.67 11.59
CA PRO A 68 24.04 8.37 12.13
C PRO A 68 25.14 8.47 11.08
N LEU A 69 24.86 8.14 9.82
CA LEU A 69 25.82 8.26 8.71
C LEU A 69 26.10 9.73 8.36
N GLY A 70 25.08 10.59 8.37
CA GLY A 70 25.25 12.04 8.17
C GLY A 70 26.12 12.68 9.25
N ARG A 71 25.94 12.28 10.52
CA ARG A 71 26.81 12.73 11.63
C ARG A 71 28.25 12.27 11.51
N MET A 72 28.51 11.12 10.86
CA MET A 72 29.87 10.65 10.59
C MET A 72 30.53 11.37 9.42
N LEU A 73 29.75 11.94 8.50
CA LEU A 73 30.22 12.67 7.33
C LEU A 73 30.40 14.19 7.56
N GLY A 74 30.02 14.70 8.73
CA GLY A 74 30.36 16.07 9.15
C GLY A 74 29.39 17.16 8.67
N GLU A 75 28.08 16.89 8.66
CA GLU A 75 27.06 17.95 8.72
C GLU A 75 26.57 18.21 10.15
#